data_AF-A0A522MN29-F1
#
_entry.id   AF-A0A522MN29-F1
#
_cell.length_a   1.000
_cell.length_b   1.000
_cell.length_c   1.000
_cell.angle_alpha   90.00
_cell.angle_beta   90.00
_cell.angle_gamma   90.00
#
_symmetry.space_group_name_H-M   'P 1'
#
loop_
_entity.id
_entity.type
_entity.pdbx_description
1 polymer ?
#
loop_
_entity_poly.entity_id
_entity_poly.type
_entity_poly.pdbx_seq_one_letter_code
_entity_poly.pdbx_strand_id
1 'polypeptide(L)'
;MEMNFNFPVDESCPNDLRRAFFEALKDPSTQRIAGAVASTASQLSEEFGRIAEMRQAVLLAHTMGMNVREVLQDRLDALRAQRVGMQKFVADLKRFQSDQAERHCADLARCRPLLLEGDRQIEALRLKVRGYERSRESMIDSLRSAGLDDAAIERVGVTPTPDDRAAWLTEIASLEDRIARARAFVASGPLYDVTLFAEGSNA
;
A
#
# COMPACT_ATOMS: atom_id res chain seq x y z
N MET A 1 -14.58 -12.27 29.12
CA MET A 1 -13.96 -11.29 28.20
C MET A 1 -14.27 -11.79 26.79
N GLU A 2 -15.28 -11.22 26.14
CA GLU A 2 -15.57 -11.57 24.74
C GLU A 2 -14.35 -11.18 23.89
N MET A 3 -13.75 -12.15 23.20
CA MET A 3 -12.74 -11.85 22.19
C MET A 3 -13.44 -11.07 21.08
N ASN A 4 -13.18 -9.75 21.00
CA ASN A 4 -13.63 -8.94 19.88
C ASN A 4 -12.78 -9.31 18.65
N PHE A 5 -13.26 -10.29 17.87
CA PHE A 5 -12.62 -10.72 16.63
C PHE A 5 -12.50 -9.60 15.59
N ASN A 6 -13.29 -8.53 15.71
CA ASN A 6 -13.43 -7.47 14.72
C ASN A 6 -12.55 -6.24 14.98
N PHE A 7 -11.53 -6.33 15.85
CA PHE A 7 -10.75 -5.16 16.23
C PHE A 7 -10.21 -4.31 15.05
N PRO A 8 -9.70 -4.82 13.91
CA PRO A 8 -9.14 -3.93 12.89
C PRO A 8 -10.21 -3.15 12.11
N VAL A 9 -11.49 -3.55 12.19
CA VAL A 9 -12.62 -2.86 11.55
C VAL A 9 -13.50 -2.11 12.54
N ASP A 10 -13.23 -2.28 13.84
CA ASP A 10 -13.88 -1.54 14.92
C ASP A 10 -13.37 -0.09 14.95
N GLU A 11 -14.28 0.89 15.02
CA GLU A 11 -13.92 2.32 15.09
C GLU A 11 -13.11 2.65 16.35
N SER A 12 -13.36 1.94 17.45
CA SER A 12 -12.68 2.13 18.74
C SER A 12 -11.25 1.57 18.77
N CYS A 13 -10.85 0.83 17.74
CA CYS A 13 -9.52 0.24 17.68
C CYS A 13 -8.42 1.30 17.56
N PRO A 14 -7.36 1.21 18.38
CA PRO A 14 -6.19 2.07 18.26
C PRO A 14 -5.60 2.03 16.83
N ASN A 15 -5.32 3.22 16.28
CA ASN A 15 -4.87 3.37 14.89
C ASN A 15 -3.54 2.64 14.63
N ASP A 16 -2.63 2.63 15.60
CA ASP A 16 -1.35 1.92 15.54
C ASP A 16 -1.55 0.41 15.42
N LEU A 17 -2.46 -0.17 16.21
CA LEU A 17 -2.81 -1.58 16.15
C LEU A 17 -3.50 -1.93 14.83
N ARG A 18 -4.44 -1.10 14.38
CA ARG A 18 -5.12 -1.26 13.09
C ARG A 18 -4.12 -1.25 11.94
N ARG A 19 -3.18 -0.30 11.94
CA ARG A 19 -2.13 -0.19 10.93
C ARG A 19 -1.22 -1.41 10.93
N ALA A 20 -0.71 -1.82 12.10
CA ALA A 20 0.16 -2.99 12.22
C ALA A 20 -0.50 -4.26 11.66
N PHE A 21 -1.80 -4.44 11.91
CA PHE A 21 -2.56 -5.57 11.35
C PHE A 21 -2.59 -5.55 9.81
N PHE A 22 -2.96 -4.42 9.20
CA PHE A 22 -3.03 -4.34 7.73
C PHE A 22 -1.65 -4.34 7.07
N GLU A 23 -0.61 -3.84 7.73
CA GLU A 23 0.79 -3.96 7.26
C GLU A 23 1.24 -5.42 7.28
N ALA A 24 0.99 -6.15 8.37
CA ALA A 24 1.28 -7.58 8.48
C ALA A 24 0.55 -8.41 7.41
N LEU A 25 -0.68 -8.02 7.05
CA LEU A 25 -1.43 -8.66 5.97
C LEU A 25 -0.85 -8.40 4.58
N LYS A 26 -0.03 -7.37 4.37
CA LYS A 26 0.60 -7.08 3.06
C LYS A 26 2.00 -7.64 2.96
N ASP A 27 2.70 -7.79 4.08
CA ASP A 27 4.08 -8.26 4.09
C ASP A 27 4.19 -9.74 3.66
N PRO A 28 4.83 -10.05 2.52
CA PRO A 28 4.96 -11.43 2.04
C PRO A 28 5.72 -12.33 3.01
N SER A 29 6.64 -11.77 3.81
CA SER A 29 7.42 -12.55 4.77
C SER A 29 6.55 -13.02 5.95
N THR A 30 5.73 -12.11 6.48
CA THR A 30 4.74 -12.39 7.52
C THR A 30 3.69 -13.37 7.04
N GLN A 31 3.15 -13.18 5.82
CA GLN A 31 2.19 -14.13 5.23
C GLN A 31 2.76 -15.55 5.12
N ARG A 32 4.03 -15.68 4.68
CA ARG A 32 4.69 -16.98 4.55
C ARG A 32 4.81 -17.68 5.91
N ILE A 33 5.25 -16.94 6.93
CA ILE A 33 5.38 -17.48 8.29
C ILE A 33 4.00 -17.84 8.86
N ALA A 34 3.00 -16.98 8.71
CA ALA A 34 1.64 -17.25 9.15
C ALA A 34 1.06 -18.51 8.47
N GLY A 35 1.32 -18.68 7.17
CA GLY A 35 0.95 -19.89 6.42
C GLY A 35 1.66 -21.15 6.92
N ALA A 36 2.96 -21.07 7.20
CA ALA A 36 3.72 -22.18 7.78
C ALA A 36 3.18 -22.57 9.18
N VAL A 37 2.91 -21.58 10.04
CA VAL A 37 2.31 -21.79 11.36
C VAL A 37 0.95 -22.48 11.24
N ALA A 38 0.07 -21.99 10.35
CA ALA A 38 -1.24 -22.59 10.13
C ALA A 38 -1.14 -24.04 9.61
N SER A 39 -0.22 -24.30 8.67
CA SER A 39 0.03 -25.64 8.13
C SER A 39 0.54 -26.60 9.19
N THR A 40 1.54 -26.20 9.99
CA THR A 40 2.07 -27.03 11.08
C THR A 40 1.01 -27.26 12.16
N ALA A 41 0.21 -26.26 12.51
CA ALA A 41 -0.90 -26.42 13.45
C ALA A 41 -1.95 -27.43 12.95
N SER A 42 -2.26 -27.41 11.65
CA SER A 42 -3.15 -28.41 11.02
C SER A 42 -2.57 -29.82 11.13
N GLN A 43 -1.29 -29.99 10.79
CA GLN A 43 -0.60 -31.29 10.89
C GLN A 43 -0.61 -31.83 12.32
N LEU A 44 -0.30 -30.99 13.32
CA LEU A 44 -0.37 -31.38 14.73
C LEU A 44 -1.78 -31.80 15.15
N SER A 45 -2.81 -31.10 14.66
CA SER A 45 -4.20 -31.45 14.92
C SER A 45 -4.62 -32.76 14.25
N GLU A 46 -4.12 -33.04 13.04
CA GLU A 46 -4.39 -34.28 12.31
C GLU A 46 -3.70 -35.48 12.96
N GLU A 47 -2.43 -35.36 13.31
CA GLU A 47 -1.62 -36.44 13.87
C GLU A 47 -1.97 -36.75 15.34
N PHE A 48 -2.18 -35.71 16.15
CA PHE A 48 -2.27 -35.85 17.62
C PHE A 48 -3.49 -35.18 18.24
N GLY A 49 -4.36 -34.52 17.47
CA GLY A 49 -5.41 -33.65 17.99
C GLY A 49 -6.36 -34.32 18.98
N ARG A 50 -6.81 -35.55 18.72
CA ARG A 50 -7.72 -36.27 19.64
C ARG A 50 -7.08 -36.52 21.00
N ILE A 51 -5.82 -36.97 21.02
CA ILE A 51 -5.09 -37.27 22.27
C ILE A 51 -4.78 -35.97 23.01
N ALA A 52 -4.39 -34.91 22.29
CA ALA A 52 -4.12 -33.60 22.87
C ALA A 52 -5.36 -32.98 23.53
N GLU A 53 -6.51 -33.01 22.84
CA GLU A 53 -7.79 -32.52 23.39
C GLU A 53 -8.25 -33.36 24.59
N MET A 54 -8.13 -34.69 24.53
CA MET A 54 -8.46 -35.56 25.67
C MET A 54 -7.56 -35.29 26.87
N ARG A 55 -6.24 -35.14 26.66
CA ARG A 55 -5.28 -34.79 27.72
C ARG A 55 -5.66 -33.47 28.39
N GLN A 56 -5.95 -32.44 27.61
CA GLN A 56 -6.32 -31.13 28.14
C GLN A 56 -7.67 -31.19 28.90
N ALA A 57 -8.64 -31.92 28.37
CA ALA A 57 -9.94 -32.08 29.00
C ALA A 57 -9.87 -32.84 30.33
N VAL A 58 -9.04 -33.89 30.44
CA VAL A 58 -8.82 -34.63 31.70
C VAL A 58 -8.22 -33.71 32.77
N LEU A 59 -7.22 -32.89 32.41
CA LEU A 59 -6.60 -31.95 33.33
C LEU A 59 -7.60 -30.90 33.82
N LEU A 60 -8.37 -30.29 32.90
CA LEU A 60 -9.38 -29.29 33.23
C LEU A 60 -10.52 -29.88 34.05
N ALA A 61 -11.06 -31.04 33.66
CA ALA A 61 -12.10 -31.76 34.37
C ALA A 61 -11.72 -32.02 35.83
N HIS A 62 -10.48 -32.46 36.07
CA HIS A 62 -9.96 -32.66 37.43
C HIS A 62 -9.95 -31.35 38.24
N THR A 63 -9.49 -30.25 37.65
CA THR A 63 -9.44 -28.95 38.34
C THR A 63 -10.81 -28.33 38.61
N MET A 64 -11.79 -28.59 37.73
CA MET A 64 -13.13 -27.99 37.79
C MET A 64 -14.18 -28.88 38.46
N GLY A 65 -13.83 -30.13 38.81
CA GLY A 65 -14.77 -31.11 39.35
C GLY A 65 -15.85 -31.55 38.35
N MET A 66 -15.59 -31.36 37.05
CA MET A 66 -16.50 -31.71 35.95
C MET A 66 -16.16 -33.07 35.37
N ASN A 67 -17.08 -33.66 34.59
CA ASN A 67 -16.71 -34.84 33.82
C ASN A 67 -16.00 -34.44 32.50
N VAL A 68 -15.12 -35.32 32.00
CA VAL A 68 -14.30 -35.06 30.80
C VAL A 68 -15.17 -34.80 29.56
N ARG A 69 -16.33 -35.46 29.47
CA ARG A 69 -17.25 -35.31 28.32
C ARG A 69 -17.87 -33.93 28.28
N GLU A 70 -18.29 -33.38 29.41
CA GLU A 70 -18.84 -32.02 29.54
C GLU A 70 -17.80 -30.99 29.11
N VAL A 71 -16.57 -31.11 29.62
CA VAL A 71 -15.46 -30.22 29.21
C VAL A 71 -15.21 -30.26 27.70
N LEU A 72 -15.23 -31.46 27.09
CA LEU A 72 -15.07 -31.62 25.64
C LEU A 72 -16.27 -31.04 24.85
N GLN A 73 -17.49 -31.15 25.39
CA GLN A 73 -18.68 -30.61 24.76
C GLN A 73 -18.65 -29.08 24.75
N ASP A 74 -18.34 -28.47 25.90
CA ASP A 74 -18.18 -27.01 26.02
C ASP A 74 -17.07 -26.49 25.10
N ARG A 75 -15.96 -27.22 25.01
CA ARG A 75 -14.87 -26.91 24.08
C ARG A 75 -15.31 -26.97 22.62
N LEU A 76 -16.08 -27.98 22.23
CA LEU A 76 -16.61 -28.11 20.87
C LEU A 76 -17.54 -26.94 20.51
N ASP A 77 -18.41 -26.55 21.43
CA ASP A 77 -19.35 -25.46 21.19
C ASP A 77 -18.64 -24.10 21.14
N ALA A 78 -17.62 -23.89 21.97
CA ALA A 78 -16.73 -22.72 21.89
C ALA A 78 -15.98 -22.67 20.54
N LEU A 79 -15.45 -23.79 20.06
CA LEU A 79 -14.78 -23.86 18.74
C LEU A 79 -15.74 -23.58 17.58
N ARG A 80 -16.98 -24.07 17.65
CA ARG A 80 -18.03 -23.76 16.66
C ARG A 80 -18.36 -22.27 16.65
N ALA A 81 -18.54 -21.67 17.82
CA ALA A 81 -18.79 -20.24 17.95
C ALA A 81 -17.61 -19.41 17.38
N GLN A 82 -16.37 -19.79 17.73
CA GLN A 82 -15.17 -19.16 17.19
C GLN A 82 -15.09 -19.26 15.66
N ARG A 83 -15.41 -20.43 15.09
CA ARG A 83 -15.44 -20.61 13.63
C ARG A 83 -16.43 -19.65 12.96
N VAL A 84 -17.65 -19.56 13.49
CA VAL A 84 -18.69 -18.64 12.96
C VAL A 84 -18.23 -17.18 13.08
N GLY A 85 -17.67 -16.80 14.24
CA GLY A 85 -17.12 -15.46 14.45
C GLY A 85 -16.02 -15.11 13.45
N MET A 86 -15.08 -16.03 13.21
CA MET A 86 -14.00 -15.83 12.24
C MET A 86 -14.50 -15.72 10.79
N GLN A 87 -15.51 -16.49 10.42
CA GLN A 87 -16.14 -16.37 9.09
C GLN A 87 -16.77 -15.00 8.88
N LYS A 88 -17.49 -14.50 9.90
CA LYS A 88 -18.06 -13.16 9.88
C LYS A 88 -16.95 -12.10 9.80
N PHE A 89 -15.91 -12.22 10.61
CA PHE A 89 -14.77 -11.29 10.60
C PHE A 89 -14.11 -11.19 9.21
N VAL A 90 -13.89 -12.31 8.53
CA VAL A 90 -13.35 -12.30 7.16
C VAL A 90 -14.29 -11.59 6.18
N ALA A 91 -15.60 -11.75 6.34
CA ALA A 91 -16.58 -11.03 5.53
C ALA A 91 -16.57 -9.52 5.83
N ASP A 92 -16.50 -9.13 7.10
CA ASP A 92 -16.43 -7.74 7.55
C ASP A 92 -15.15 -7.07 7.06
N LEU A 93 -14.00 -7.76 7.07
CA LEU A 93 -12.75 -7.27 6.48
C LEU A 93 -12.88 -6.99 4.99
N LYS A 94 -13.48 -7.90 4.21
CA LYS A 94 -13.69 -7.71 2.78
C LYS A 94 -14.61 -6.51 2.50
N ARG A 95 -15.68 -6.39 3.28
CA ARG A 95 -16.59 -5.25 3.20
C ARG A 95 -15.87 -3.94 3.52
N PHE A 96 -15.11 -3.90 4.61
CA PHE A 96 -14.32 -2.74 5.00
C PHE A 96 -13.36 -2.31 3.88
N GLN A 97 -12.63 -3.24 3.27
CA GLN A 97 -11.74 -2.94 2.15
C GLN A 97 -12.49 -2.34 0.95
N SER A 98 -13.67 -2.88 0.61
CA SER A 98 -14.52 -2.36 -0.46
C SER A 98 -15.02 -0.95 -0.13
N ASP A 99 -15.56 -0.75 1.07
CA ASP A 99 -16.10 0.54 1.52
C ASP A 99 -15.00 1.61 1.53
N GLN A 100 -13.78 1.27 1.94
CA GLN A 100 -12.63 2.18 1.92
C GLN A 100 -12.19 2.52 0.48
N ALA A 101 -12.12 1.53 -0.41
CA ALA A 101 -11.79 1.78 -1.81
C ALA A 101 -12.84 2.67 -2.50
N GLU A 102 -14.12 2.50 -2.16
CA GLU A 102 -15.20 3.36 -2.64
C GLU A 102 -15.08 4.79 -2.10
N ARG A 103 -14.87 4.95 -0.78
CA ARG A 103 -14.66 6.27 -0.14
C ARG A 103 -13.50 7.04 -0.77
N HIS A 104 -12.42 6.37 -1.11
CA HIS A 104 -11.21 6.97 -1.70
C HIS A 104 -11.14 6.82 -3.23
N CYS A 105 -12.25 6.47 -3.88
CA CYS A 105 -12.28 6.23 -5.33
C CYS A 105 -11.80 7.44 -6.13
N ALA A 106 -12.17 8.65 -5.71
CA ALA A 106 -11.72 9.88 -6.36
C ALA A 106 -10.20 10.07 -6.27
N ASP A 107 -9.60 9.82 -5.11
CA ASP A 107 -8.15 9.95 -4.89
C ASP A 107 -7.37 8.86 -5.65
N LEU A 108 -7.88 7.63 -5.66
CA LEU A 108 -7.36 6.54 -6.47
C LEU A 108 -7.41 6.87 -7.97
N ALA A 109 -8.51 7.45 -8.43
CA ALA A 109 -8.68 7.89 -9.82
C ALA A 109 -7.69 9.01 -10.18
N ARG A 110 -7.37 9.92 -9.25
CA ARG A 110 -6.32 10.96 -9.44
C ARG A 110 -4.92 10.37 -9.53
N CYS A 111 -4.61 9.33 -8.76
CA CYS A 111 -3.31 8.66 -8.80
C CYS A 111 -3.09 7.89 -10.11
N ARG A 112 -4.15 7.29 -10.66
CA ARG A 112 -4.07 6.39 -11.81
C ARG A 112 -3.30 6.95 -13.03
N PRO A 113 -3.63 8.12 -13.60
CA PRO A 113 -2.91 8.63 -14.77
C PRO A 113 -1.44 8.91 -14.45
N LEU A 114 -1.15 9.41 -13.24
CA LEU A 114 0.21 9.70 -12.80
C LEU A 114 1.07 8.44 -12.69
N LEU A 115 0.50 7.34 -12.17
CA LEU A 115 1.21 6.07 -12.06
C LEU A 115 1.37 5.33 -13.39
N LEU A 116 0.49 5.57 -14.37
CA LEU A 116 0.56 4.93 -15.69
C LEU A 116 1.48 5.66 -16.66
N GLU A 117 1.44 7.00 -16.67
CA GLU A 117 2.11 7.82 -17.69
C GLU A 117 3.26 8.67 -17.11
N GLY A 118 3.36 8.81 -15.78
CA GLY A 118 4.35 9.68 -15.15
C GLY A 118 5.79 9.30 -15.46
N ASP A 119 6.13 8.00 -15.43
CA ASP A 119 7.48 7.54 -15.77
C ASP A 119 7.83 7.87 -17.24
N ARG A 120 6.85 7.77 -18.16
CA ARG A 120 7.04 8.14 -19.57
C ARG A 120 7.21 9.65 -19.75
N GLN A 121 6.47 10.47 -19.00
CA GLN A 121 6.63 11.93 -19.00
C GLN A 121 8.02 12.34 -18.49
N ILE A 122 8.48 11.73 -17.39
CA ILE A 122 9.83 11.94 -16.85
C ILE A 122 10.89 11.58 -17.89
N GLU A 123 10.78 10.43 -18.55
CA GLU A 123 11.75 10.04 -19.58
C GLU A 123 11.73 10.99 -20.79
N ALA A 124 10.57 11.48 -21.21
CA ALA A 124 10.47 12.48 -22.27
C ALA A 124 11.17 13.80 -21.88
N LEU A 125 11.02 14.26 -20.64
CA LEU A 125 11.72 15.44 -20.10
C LEU A 125 13.23 15.19 -20.01
N ARG A 126 13.66 14.02 -19.53
CA ARG A 126 15.07 13.63 -19.47
C ARG A 126 15.71 13.58 -20.86
N LEU A 127 14.97 13.19 -21.89
CA LEU A 127 15.43 13.27 -23.29
C LEU A 127 15.62 14.72 -23.75
N LYS A 128 14.69 15.63 -23.43
CA LYS A 128 14.85 17.07 -23.72
C LYS A 128 16.06 17.67 -23.03
N VAL A 129 16.27 17.34 -21.75
CA VAL A 129 17.43 17.81 -20.97
C VAL A 129 18.74 17.30 -21.57
N ARG A 130 18.83 16.02 -21.95
CA ARG A 130 20.02 15.44 -22.59
C ARG A 130 20.28 16.03 -23.98
N GLY A 131 19.22 16.35 -24.72
CA GLY A 131 19.28 16.93 -26.06
C GLY A 131 19.51 18.45 -26.09
N TYR A 132 19.48 19.12 -24.93
CA TYR A 132 19.46 20.58 -24.81
C TYR A 132 20.54 21.27 -25.66
N GLU A 133 21.82 20.92 -25.44
CA GLU A 133 22.95 21.56 -26.13
C GLU A 133 22.87 21.36 -27.64
N ARG A 134 22.63 20.12 -28.08
CA ARG A 134 22.50 19.76 -29.50
C ARG A 134 21.34 20.49 -30.17
N SER A 135 20.18 20.58 -29.53
CA SER A 135 19.03 21.30 -30.07
C SER A 135 19.31 22.79 -30.21
N ARG A 136 20.06 23.36 -29.26
CA ARG A 136 20.43 24.77 -29.25
C ARG A 136 21.45 25.09 -30.35
N GLU A 137 22.48 24.25 -30.50
CA GLU A 137 23.45 24.34 -31.60
C GLU A 137 22.77 24.21 -32.97
N SER A 138 21.90 23.21 -33.15
CA SER A 138 21.15 23.02 -34.40
C SER A 138 20.28 24.23 -34.75
N MET A 139 19.70 24.90 -33.76
CA MET A 139 18.91 26.11 -33.98
C MET A 139 19.80 27.29 -34.38
N ILE A 140 20.97 27.47 -33.74
CA ILE A 140 21.97 28.47 -34.12
C ILE A 140 22.40 28.28 -35.57
N ASP A 141 22.75 27.05 -35.96
CA ASP A 141 23.17 26.73 -37.33
C ASP A 141 22.05 26.96 -38.35
N SER A 142 20.80 26.73 -37.97
CA SER A 142 19.64 27.01 -38.82
C SER A 142 19.43 28.51 -39.02
N LEU A 143 19.58 29.31 -37.95
CA LEU A 143 19.47 30.77 -38.04
C LEU A 143 20.60 31.38 -38.88
N ARG A 144 21.83 30.86 -38.74
CA ARG A 144 22.97 31.24 -39.60
C ARG A 144 22.70 30.89 -41.06
N SER A 145 22.18 29.69 -41.33
CA SER A 145 21.82 29.26 -42.68
C SER A 145 20.71 30.11 -43.30
N ALA A 146 19.85 30.71 -42.47
CA ALA A 146 18.83 31.68 -42.89
C ALA A 146 19.39 33.11 -43.10
N GLY A 147 20.70 33.31 -42.91
CA GLY A 147 21.39 34.58 -43.17
C GLY A 147 21.42 35.54 -41.99
N LEU A 148 21.11 35.10 -40.76
CA LEU A 148 21.28 35.93 -39.58
C LEU A 148 22.75 35.92 -39.13
N ASP A 149 23.29 37.10 -38.83
CA ASP A 149 24.58 37.26 -38.17
C ASP A 149 24.47 37.04 -36.65
N ASP A 150 25.62 36.90 -35.97
CA ASP A 150 25.63 36.58 -34.55
C ASP A 150 24.92 37.66 -33.69
N ALA A 151 24.98 38.94 -34.09
CA ALA A 151 24.30 40.04 -33.40
C ALA A 151 22.77 39.98 -33.57
N ALA A 152 22.27 39.55 -34.74
CA ALA A 152 20.86 39.31 -34.96
C ALA A 152 20.36 38.06 -34.22
N ILE A 153 21.17 37.00 -34.15
CA ILE A 153 20.85 35.77 -33.39
C ILE A 153 20.76 36.06 -31.90
N GLU A 154 21.69 36.84 -31.34
CA GLU A 154 21.64 37.25 -29.93
C GLU A 154 20.37 38.06 -29.61
N ARG A 155 19.94 38.93 -30.54
CA ARG A 155 18.72 39.75 -30.38
C ARG A 155 17.43 38.93 -30.47
N VAL A 156 17.38 37.94 -31.35
CA VAL A 156 16.21 37.06 -31.54
C VAL A 156 16.12 35.99 -30.45
N GLY A 157 17.25 35.56 -29.91
CA GLY A 157 17.34 34.51 -28.91
C GLY A 157 17.26 33.10 -29.51
N VAL A 158 17.80 32.12 -28.77
CA VAL A 158 17.85 30.72 -29.19
C VAL A 158 17.09 29.88 -28.19
N THR A 159 16.09 29.14 -28.69
CA THR A 159 15.34 28.15 -27.93
C THR A 159 15.85 26.74 -28.24
N PRO A 160 15.87 25.83 -27.25
CA PRO A 160 15.54 26.04 -25.83
C PRO A 160 16.56 26.92 -25.09
N THR A 161 16.07 27.71 -24.14
CA THR A 161 16.83 28.60 -23.27
C THR A 161 17.35 27.87 -22.02
N PRO A 162 18.32 28.43 -21.28
CA PRO A 162 18.71 27.88 -19.98
C PRO A 162 17.54 27.77 -18.99
N ASP A 163 16.60 28.72 -19.04
CA ASP A 163 15.41 28.71 -18.20
C ASP A 163 14.46 27.56 -18.56
N ASP A 164 14.32 27.23 -19.86
CA ASP A 164 13.57 26.03 -20.29
C ASP A 164 14.18 24.75 -19.71
N ARG A 165 15.51 24.65 -19.73
CA ARG A 165 16.22 23.50 -19.16
C ARG A 165 16.02 23.42 -17.65
N ALA A 166 16.10 24.55 -16.94
CA ALA A 166 15.84 24.62 -15.52
C ALA A 166 14.39 24.21 -15.20
N ALA A 167 13.42 24.70 -15.97
CA ALA A 167 12.01 24.35 -15.83
C ALA A 167 11.78 22.84 -16.02
N TRP A 168 12.38 22.22 -17.04
CA TRP A 168 12.26 20.76 -17.23
C TRP A 168 12.86 19.96 -16.07
N LEU A 169 13.98 20.39 -15.49
CA LEU A 169 14.58 19.74 -14.32
C LEU A 169 13.67 19.85 -13.09
N THR A 170 13.09 21.03 -12.85
CA THR A 170 12.11 21.23 -11.79
C THR A 170 10.85 20.38 -12.01
N GLU A 171 10.38 20.27 -13.25
CA GLU A 171 9.22 19.43 -13.60
C GLU A 171 9.50 17.94 -13.37
N ILE A 172 10.70 17.45 -13.72
CA ILE A 172 11.13 16.07 -13.41
C ILE A 172 11.05 15.82 -11.90
N ALA A 173 11.67 16.68 -11.08
CA ALA A 173 11.68 16.52 -9.63
C ALA A 173 10.27 16.54 -9.04
N SER A 174 9.41 17.44 -9.52
CA SER A 174 8.00 17.52 -9.11
C SER A 174 7.21 16.26 -9.48
N LEU A 175 7.41 15.73 -10.69
CA LEU A 175 6.75 14.50 -11.13
C LEU A 175 7.23 13.28 -10.33
N GLU A 176 8.53 13.14 -10.10
CA GLU A 176 9.10 12.05 -9.30
C GLU A 176 8.51 12.02 -7.88
N ASP A 177 8.44 13.18 -7.24
CA ASP A 177 7.88 13.36 -5.91
C ASP A 177 6.37 13.05 -5.87
N ARG A 178 5.60 13.55 -6.84
CA ARG A 178 4.17 13.22 -6.97
C ARG A 178 3.93 11.74 -7.22
N ILE A 179 4.73 11.08 -8.07
CA ILE A 179 4.65 9.63 -8.32
C ILE A 179 4.96 8.86 -7.04
N ALA A 180 6.00 9.24 -6.30
CA ALA A 180 6.36 8.60 -5.04
C ALA A 180 5.20 8.69 -4.03
N ARG A 181 4.58 9.86 -3.87
CA ARG A 181 3.41 10.05 -2.99
C ARG A 181 2.20 9.25 -3.45
N ALA A 182 1.91 9.23 -4.76
CA ALA A 182 0.81 8.43 -5.30
C ALA A 182 1.03 6.91 -5.09
N ARG A 183 2.26 6.42 -5.24
CA ARG A 183 2.62 5.02 -4.93
C ARG A 183 2.41 4.72 -3.45
N ALA A 184 2.89 5.59 -2.57
CA ALA A 184 2.71 5.43 -1.12
C ALA A 184 1.23 5.45 -0.71
N PHE A 185 0.42 6.34 -1.29
CA PHE A 185 -1.01 6.40 -1.04
C PHE A 185 -1.71 5.11 -1.43
N VAL A 186 -1.49 4.61 -2.66
CA VAL A 186 -2.08 3.35 -3.11
C VAL A 186 -1.61 2.18 -2.22
N ALA A 187 -0.33 2.15 -1.86
CA ALA A 187 0.23 1.12 -0.98
C ALA A 187 -0.33 1.15 0.44
N SER A 188 -0.84 2.29 0.92
CA SER A 188 -1.42 2.43 2.26
C SER A 188 -2.84 1.88 2.39
N GLY A 189 -3.55 1.64 1.28
CA GLY A 189 -4.87 0.99 1.28
C GLY A 189 -4.81 -0.38 1.99
N PRO A 190 -5.75 -0.75 2.87
CA PRO A 190 -7.12 -0.26 2.91
C PRO A 190 -7.34 0.93 3.85
N LEU A 191 -6.31 1.42 4.53
CA LEU A 191 -6.45 2.57 5.44
C LEU A 191 -6.32 3.92 4.74
N TYR A 192 -5.66 3.97 3.58
CA TYR A 192 -5.49 5.17 2.74
C TYR A 192 -5.01 6.40 3.50
N ASP A 193 -3.70 6.60 3.55
CA ASP A 193 -3.07 7.75 4.18
C ASP A 193 -3.21 9.01 3.31
N VAL A 194 -4.30 9.75 3.52
CA VAL A 194 -4.57 11.01 2.83
C VAL A 194 -3.59 12.13 3.16
N THR A 195 -2.80 11.99 4.24
CA THR A 195 -1.79 13.01 4.58
C THR A 195 -0.66 13.06 3.54
N LEU A 196 -0.51 12.00 2.74
CA LEU A 196 0.39 11.95 1.59
C LEU A 196 -0.01 12.88 0.44
N PHE A 197 -1.18 13.54 0.50
CA PHE A 197 -1.58 14.57 -0.45
C PHE A 197 -1.51 15.98 0.13
N ALA A 198 -1.20 16.14 1.42
CA ALA A 198 -1.01 17.46 2.00
C ALA A 198 0.29 18.05 1.45
N GLU A 199 0.18 18.86 0.40
CA GLU A 199 1.21 19.80 0.02
C GLU A 199 1.50 20.69 1.24
N GLY A 200 2.78 20.95 1.51
CA GLY A 200 3.25 21.62 2.71
C GLY A 200 2.39 22.83 3.13
N SER A 201 1.54 22.62 4.12
CA SER A 201 1.18 23.68 5.05
C SER A 201 2.26 23.67 6.14
N ASN A 202 3.40 24.31 5.85
CA ASN A 202 4.25 25.05 6.79
C ASN A 202 5.58 25.44 6.14
N ALA A 203 5.87 26.75 6.26
CA ALA A 203 7.11 27.50 6.04
C ALA A 203 7.30 28.14 4.65
#